data_AF-A0AB35AQH9-F1
#
_entry.id   AF-A0AB35AQH9-F1
#
_cell.length_a   1.000
_cell.length_b   1.000
_cell.length_c   1.000
_cell.angle_alpha   90.00
_cell.angle_beta   90.00
_cell.angle_gamma   90.00
#
_symmetry.space_group_name_H-M   'P 1'
#
loop_
_entity.id
_entity.type
_entity.pdbx_description
1 polymer ?
#
loop_
_entity_poly.entity_id
_entity_poly.type
_entity_poly.pdbx_seq_one_letter_code
_entity_poly.pdbx_strand_id
1 'polypeptide(L)' 'MAWTEITRAQYRRDDLEYASDLRDAEWALIAPLMPEKKRLGRPRRTDLR' A
#
# COMPACT_ATOMS: atom_id res chain seq x y z
N MET A 1 15.42 -16.78 6.54
CA MET A 1 16.33 -15.69 6.13
C MET A 1 16.36 -14.66 7.23
N ALA A 2 17.54 -14.13 7.57
CA ALA A 2 17.68 -13.15 8.64
C ALA A 2 17.57 -11.72 8.10
N TRP A 3 16.98 -10.83 8.90
CA TRP A 3 16.97 -9.40 8.61
C TRP A 3 18.38 -8.83 8.87
N THR A 4 19.12 -8.56 7.80
CA THR A 4 20.48 -7.99 7.84
C THR A 4 20.47 -6.54 7.40
N GLU A 5 21.55 -5.80 7.72
CA GLU A 5 21.74 -4.41 7.28
C GLU A 5 21.62 -4.25 5.76
N ILE A 6 22.12 -5.22 4.99
CA ILE A 6 22.02 -5.25 3.53
C ILE A 6 20.56 -5.33 3.08
N THR A 7 19.78 -6.26 3.66
CA THR A 7 18.35 -6.36 3.33
C THR A 7 17.57 -5.13 3.79
N ARG A 8 17.94 -4.54 4.93
CA ARG A 8 17.30 -3.32 5.43
C ARG A 8 17.44 -2.16 4.44
N ALA A 9 18.61 -1.97 3.83
CA ALA A 9 18.81 -0.95 2.82
C ALA A 9 17.92 -1.14 1.58
N GLN A 10 17.66 -2.39 1.19
CA GLN A 10 16.82 -2.72 0.02
C GLN A 10 15.33 -2.42 0.25
N TYR A 11 14.85 -2.58 1.49
CA TYR A 11 13.44 -2.35 1.85
C TYR A 11 13.20 -1.00 2.53
N ARG A 12 14.23 -0.16 2.68
CA ARG A 12 14.11 1.17 3.27
C ARG A 12 13.35 2.09 2.31
N ARG A 13 12.31 2.76 2.81
CA ARG A 13 11.45 3.69 2.05
C ARG A 13 11.56 5.10 2.66
N ASP A 14 12.74 5.71 2.58
CA ASP A 14 13.01 6.98 3.30
C ASP A 14 12.24 8.19 2.77
N ASP A 15 11.74 8.08 1.54
CA ASP A 15 11.07 9.17 0.84
C ASP A 15 9.55 9.12 0.98
N LEU A 16 9.04 8.24 1.85
CA LEU A 16 7.63 8.16 2.22
C LEU A 16 7.46 8.43 3.71
N GLU A 17 6.26 8.90 4.07
CA GLU A 17 5.94 9.22 5.48
C GLU A 17 5.91 7.94 6.33
N TYR A 18 5.39 6.85 5.75
CA TYR A 18 5.40 5.54 6.38
C TYR A 18 6.01 4.46 5.47
N ALA A 19 6.66 3.48 6.10
CA ALA A 19 7.16 2.29 5.41
C ALA A 19 6.03 1.43 4.78
N SER A 20 4.79 1.63 5.21
CA SER A 20 3.59 1.02 4.65
C SER A 20 2.99 1.77 3.47
N ASP A 21 3.43 3.01 3.22
CA ASP A 21 2.87 3.81 2.13
C ASP A 21 3.29 3.23 0.79
N LEU A 22 2.42 3.41 -0.20
CA LEU A 22 2.63 2.98 -1.57
C LEU A 22 2.71 4.22 -2.46
N ARG A 23 3.62 4.17 -3.44
CA ARG A 23 3.65 5.18 -4.49
C ARG A 23 2.45 4.99 -5.40
N ASP A 24 2.03 6.04 -6.09
CA ASP A 24 0.94 5.96 -7.07
C ASP A 24 1.14 4.85 -8.12
N ALA A 25 2.38 4.63 -8.56
CA ALA A 25 2.72 3.57 -9.52
C ALA A 25 2.53 2.16 -8.95
N GLU A 26 2.87 1.96 -7.67
CA GLU A 26 2.68 0.67 -6.99
C GLU A 26 1.20 0.46 -6.64
N TRP A 27 0.53 1.52 -6.20
CA TRP A 27 -0.90 1.52 -5.95
C TRP A 27 -1.69 1.15 -7.22
N ALA A 28 -1.28 1.65 -8.40
CA ALA A 28 -1.92 1.31 -9.67
C ALA A 28 -1.89 -0.19 -10.01
N LEU A 29 -0.91 -0.95 -9.50
CA LEU A 29 -0.84 -2.40 -9.66
C LEU A 29 -1.83 -3.14 -8.74
N ILE A 30 -2.09 -2.57 -7.55
CA ILE A 30 -2.91 -3.19 -6.51
C ILE A 30 -4.39 -2.77 -6.65
N ALA A 31 -4.65 -1.53 -7.05
CA ALA A 31 -6.00 -0.95 -7.14
C ALA A 31 -7.00 -1.80 -7.94
N PRO A 32 -6.65 -2.45 -9.08
CA PRO A 32 -7.58 -3.32 -9.80
C PRO A 32 -7.97 -4.60 -9.04
N LEU A 33 -7.18 -5.01 -8.05
CA LEU A 33 -7.45 -6.17 -7.20
C LEU A 33 -8.32 -5.81 -5.99
N MET A 34 -8.52 -4.51 -5.72
CA MET A 34 -9.34 -4.06 -4.60
C MET A 34 -10.83 -4.28 -4.89
N PRO A 35 -11.63 -4.61 -3.86
CA PRO A 35 -13.05 -4.80 -4.05
C PRO A 35 -13.71 -3.48 -4.43
N GLU A 36 -14.54 -3.52 -5.47
CA GLU A 36 -15.35 -2.38 -5.88
C GLU A 36 -16.17 -1.81 -4.70
N LYS A 37 -16.52 -0.53 -4.82
CA LYS A 37 -17.40 0.12 -3.86
C LYS A 37 -18.76 -0.57 -3.94
N LYS A 38 -19.19 -1.18 -2.83
CA LYS A 38 -20.53 -1.77 -2.76
C LYS A 38 -21.58 -0.68 -2.97
N ARG A 39 -22.47 -0.89 -3.95
CA ARG A 39 -23.63 -0.01 -4.23
C ARG A 39 -24.71 -0.11 -3.16
N LEU A 40 -24.80 -1.27 -2.50
CA LEU A 40 -25.82 -1.57 -1.48
C LEU A 40 -25.18 -1.70 -0.10
N GLY A 41 -25.97 -1.42 0.94
CA GLY A 41 -25.54 -1.46 2.34
C GLY A 41 -24.83 -0.19 2.79
N ARG A 42 -24.13 -0.26 3.92
CA ARG A 42 -23.44 0.90 4.50
C ARG A 42 -22.24 1.28 3.63
N PRO A 43 -22.16 2.52 3.12
CA PRO A 43 -20.98 2.98 2.39
C PRO A 43 -19.71 2.88 3.26
N ARG A 44 -18.59 2.57 2.61
CA ARG A 44 -17.27 2.70 3.24
C ARG A 44 -17.04 4.17 3.61
N ARG A 45 -16.47 4.40 4.79
CA ARG A 45 -16.04 5.74 5.22
C ARG A 45 -14.59 6.03 4.84
N THR A 46 -13.77 4.99 4.80
CA THR A 46 -12.35 5.07 4.47
C THR A 46 -12.19 5.06 2.95
N ASP A 47 -11.38 6.00 2.45
CA ASP A 47 -10.86 5.89 1.09
C ASP A 47 -9.84 4.75 1.05
N LEU A 48 -9.95 3.88 0.05
CA LEU A 48 -8.97 2.81 -0.12
C LEU A 48 -7.74 3.30 -0.87
N ARG A 49 -7.77 4.52 -1.40
CA ARG A 49 -6.61 5.23 -1.92
C ARG A 49 -6.14 6.29 -0.92
#